data_AF-A0A7V9HA75-F1
#
_entry.id   AF-A0A7V9HA75-F1
#
_cell.length_a   1.000
_cell.length_b   1.000
_cell.length_c   1.000
_cell.angle_alpha   90.00
_cell.angle_beta   90.00
_cell.angle_gamma   90.00
#
_symmetry.space_group_name_H-M   'P 1'
#
loop_
_entity.id
_entity.type
_entity.pdbx_description
1 polymer ?
#
loop_
_entity_poly.entity_id
_entity_poly.type
_entity_poly.pdbx_seq_one_letter_code
_entity_poly.pdbx_strand_id
1 'polypeptide(L)'
;MRSALGCVALGVLLLLVAGTFDAEPLYVTGSALILLGGGALLWIGAGARGASVSRELTARSVTEGEPLTVRVEVRAGRLPLPPGFVREPLLPEPAPLPAGRRSLKFRVDASFERRGRRMLAPPSLVLR
;
A
#
# COMPACT_ATOMS: atom_id res chain seq x y z
N MET A 1 7.00 4.64 -3.94
CA MET A 1 8.13 4.01 -4.68
C MET A 1 8.83 4.95 -5.66
N ARG A 2 8.14 5.90 -6.32
CA ARG A 2 8.78 6.84 -7.28
C ARG A 2 9.97 7.60 -6.70
N SER A 3 9.85 8.10 -5.46
CA SER A 3 10.94 8.79 -4.76
C SER A 3 12.15 7.90 -4.50
N ALA A 4 11.94 6.66 -4.05
CA ALA A 4 13.01 5.70 -3.82
C ALA A 4 13.73 5.31 -5.13
N LEU A 5 12.98 5.12 -6.22
CA LEU A 5 13.56 4.92 -7.56
C LEU A 5 14.37 6.13 -8.02
N GLY A 6 13.85 7.35 -7.82
CA GLY A 6 14.58 8.58 -8.12
C GLY A 6 15.88 8.70 -7.32
N CYS A 7 15.87 8.30 -6.05
CA CYS A 7 17.06 8.26 -5.20
C CYS A 7 18.13 7.29 -5.75
N VAL A 8 17.73 6.06 -6.11
CA VAL A 8 18.64 5.09 -6.73
C VAL A 8 19.17 5.61 -8.07
N ALA A 9 18.30 6.14 -8.93
CA ALA A 9 18.70 6.66 -10.24
C ALA A 9 19.69 7.83 -10.12
N LEU A 10 19.45 8.76 -9.20
CA LEU A 10 20.39 9.85 -8.91
C LEU A 10 21.73 9.32 -8.39
N GLY A 11 21.70 8.35 -7.48
CA GLY A 11 22.92 7.72 -6.97
C GLY A 11 23.74 7.04 -8.07
N VAL A 12 23.08 6.31 -8.99
CA VAL A 12 23.73 5.70 -10.17
C VAL A 12 24.34 6.78 -11.07
N LEU A 13 23.62 7.87 -11.33
CA LEU A 13 24.12 8.98 -12.12
C LEU A 13 25.38 9.60 -11.50
N LEU A 14 25.39 9.80 -10.18
CA LEU A 14 26.57 10.33 -9.48
C LEU A 14 27.77 9.40 -9.58
N LEU A 15 27.58 8.08 -9.47
CA LEU A 15 28.67 7.12 -9.66
C LEU A 15 29.24 7.14 -11.08
N LEU A 16 28.38 7.30 -12.10
CA LEU A 16 28.83 7.43 -13.49
C LEU A 16 29.67 8.70 -13.68
N VAL A 17 29.21 9.84 -13.14
CA VAL A 17 29.94 11.11 -13.20
C VAL A 17 31.27 11.00 -12.44
N ALA A 18 31.28 10.36 -11.26
CA ALA A 18 32.50 10.11 -10.49
C ALA A 18 33.55 9.35 -11.31
N GLY A 19 33.12 8.30 -12.03
CA GLY A 19 34.00 7.49 -12.88
C GLY A 19 34.48 8.19 -14.14
N THR A 20 33.68 9.08 -14.75
CA THR A 20 34.08 9.78 -15.97
C THR A 20 34.92 11.02 -15.71
N PHE A 21 34.73 11.69 -14.57
CA PHE A 21 35.41 12.96 -14.24
C PHE A 21 36.46 12.83 -13.13
N ASP A 22 36.73 11.60 -12.66
CA ASP A 22 37.62 11.31 -11.52
C ASP A 22 37.26 12.11 -10.26
N ALA A 23 35.97 12.35 -10.08
CA ALA A 23 35.44 13.13 -8.98
C ALA A 23 35.23 12.22 -7.75
N GLU A 24 36.33 11.90 -7.06
CA GLU A 24 36.35 11.04 -5.86
C GLU A 24 35.21 11.30 -4.84
N PRO A 25 34.86 12.56 -4.48
CA PRO A 25 33.83 12.82 -3.49
C PRO A 25 32.43 12.28 -3.86
N LEU A 26 32.15 12.11 -5.15
CA LEU A 26 30.83 11.69 -5.63
C LEU A 26 30.55 10.20 -5.40
N TYR A 27 31.58 9.37 -5.24
CA TYR A 27 31.39 7.93 -4.96
C TYR A 27 30.64 7.69 -3.65
N VAL A 28 30.96 8.45 -2.62
CA VAL A 28 30.34 8.31 -1.29
C VAL A 28 28.86 8.69 -1.37
N THR A 29 28.54 9.84 -1.98
CA THR A 29 27.15 10.29 -2.10
C THR A 29 26.33 9.38 -3.01
N GLY A 30 26.90 8.96 -4.15
CA GLY A 30 26.23 8.06 -5.09
C GLY A 30 25.87 6.72 -4.48
N SER A 31 26.84 6.09 -3.80
CA SER A 31 26.62 4.82 -3.09
C SER A 31 25.61 4.95 -1.95
N ALA A 32 25.66 6.03 -1.16
CA ALA A 32 24.69 6.28 -0.09
C ALA A 32 23.24 6.37 -0.60
N LEU A 33 23.01 7.08 -1.71
CA LEU A 33 21.68 7.22 -2.30
C LEU A 33 21.15 5.89 -2.86
N ILE A 34 22.02 5.09 -3.50
CA ILE A 34 21.66 3.74 -3.97
C ILE A 34 21.27 2.85 -2.79
N LEU A 35 22.06 2.83 -1.72
CA LEU A 35 21.78 2.02 -0.54
C LEU A 35 20.49 2.43 0.14
N LEU A 36 20.24 3.74 0.27
CA LEU A 36 19.03 4.26 0.90
C LEU A 36 17.79 3.96 0.06
N GLY A 37 17.82 4.28 -1.23
CA GLY A 37 16.70 4.03 -2.14
C GLY A 37 16.42 2.54 -2.33
N GLY A 38 17.48 1.74 -2.53
CA GLY A 38 17.41 0.29 -2.65
C GLY A 38 16.91 -0.37 -1.36
N GLY A 39 17.44 0.04 -0.21
CA GLY A 39 17.00 -0.43 1.11
C GLY A 39 15.51 -0.14 1.35
N ALA A 40 15.04 1.06 1.01
CA ALA A 40 13.62 1.42 1.14
C ALA A 40 12.73 0.56 0.22
N LEU A 41 13.13 0.35 -1.04
CA LEU A 41 12.39 -0.52 -1.96
C LEU A 41 12.33 -1.96 -1.46
N LEU A 42 13.44 -2.47 -0.95
CA LEU A 42 13.55 -3.83 -0.44
C LEU A 42 12.73 -4.01 0.83
N TRP A 43 12.76 -3.03 1.74
CA TRP A 43 11.96 -3.03 2.96
C TRP A 43 10.45 -3.02 2.68
N ILE A 44 9.98 -2.06 1.87
CA ILE A 44 8.55 -1.94 1.52
C ILE A 44 8.11 -3.15 0.69
N GLY A 45 8.93 -3.57 -0.28
CA GLY A 45 8.66 -4.72 -1.12
C GLY A 45 8.53 -6.02 -0.31
N ALA A 46 9.42 -6.24 0.66
CA ALA A 46 9.37 -7.39 1.55
C ALA A 46 8.13 -7.35 2.47
N GLY A 47 7.83 -6.18 3.06
CA GLY A 47 6.65 -6.01 3.93
C GLY A 47 5.31 -6.14 3.20
N ALA A 48 5.25 -5.75 1.94
CA ALA A 48 4.05 -5.87 1.11
C ALA A 48 3.86 -7.27 0.49
N ARG A 49 4.92 -8.10 0.45
CA ARG A 49 4.90 -9.36 -0.30
C ARG A 49 3.94 -10.37 0.34
N GLY A 50 2.88 -10.69 -0.40
CA GLY A 50 1.82 -11.59 0.05
C GLY A 50 0.75 -10.92 0.92
N ALA A 51 0.81 -9.59 1.10
CA ALA A 51 -0.31 -8.84 1.68
C ALA A 51 -1.49 -8.85 0.70
N SER A 52 -2.67 -9.18 1.20
CA SER A 52 -3.90 -9.22 0.39
C SER A 52 -5.06 -8.58 1.13
N VAL A 53 -5.95 -7.93 0.38
CA VAL A 53 -7.22 -7.41 0.89
C VAL A 53 -8.34 -8.06 0.09
N SER A 54 -9.27 -8.70 0.79
CA SER A 54 -10.46 -9.31 0.22
C SER A 54 -11.71 -8.70 0.82
N ARG A 55 -12.75 -8.58 -0.01
CA ARG A 55 -14.07 -8.10 0.39
C ARG A 55 -15.10 -9.20 0.10
N GLU A 56 -15.82 -9.60 1.13
CA GLU A 56 -16.98 -10.48 1.03
C GLU A 56 -18.25 -9.65 1.20
N LEU A 57 -19.15 -9.74 0.22
CA LEU A 57 -20.48 -9.11 0.26
C LEU A 57 -21.47 -10.14 0.77
N THR A 58 -22.28 -9.78 1.77
CA THR A 58 -23.33 -10.68 2.29
C THR A 58 -24.43 -10.94 1.26
N ALA A 59 -24.74 -9.93 0.42
CA ALA A 59 -25.71 -10.04 -0.65
C ALA A 59 -25.26 -9.25 -1.89
N ARG A 60 -25.74 -9.64 -3.08
CA ARG A 60 -25.52 -8.90 -4.34
C ARG A 60 -26.61 -7.87 -4.66
N SER A 61 -27.73 -7.96 -3.96
CA SER A 61 -28.87 -7.05 -4.05
C SER A 61 -29.42 -6.81 -2.65
N VAL A 62 -29.83 -5.58 -2.38
CA VAL A 62 -30.36 -5.12 -1.09
C VAL A 62 -31.52 -4.18 -1.38
N THR A 63 -32.47 -4.10 -0.45
CA THR A 63 -33.56 -3.13 -0.54
C THR A 63 -33.01 -1.72 -0.27
N GLU A 64 -33.66 -0.71 -0.84
CA GLU A 64 -33.30 0.69 -0.58
C GLU A 64 -33.42 1.01 0.92
N GLY A 65 -32.39 1.65 1.48
CA GLY A 65 -32.29 1.92 2.92
C GLY A 65 -31.90 0.71 3.79
N GLU A 66 -31.85 -0.51 3.24
CA GLU A 66 -31.42 -1.71 3.98
C GLU A 66 -29.89 -1.75 4.06
N PRO A 67 -29.31 -2.04 5.24
CA PRO A 67 -27.85 -2.07 5.39
C PRO A 67 -27.26 -3.29 4.68
N LEU A 68 -26.34 -3.04 3.75
CA LEU A 68 -25.48 -4.07 3.18
C LEU A 68 -24.29 -4.30 4.10
N THR A 69 -24.29 -5.44 4.77
CA THR A 69 -23.13 -5.89 5.54
C THR A 69 -22.02 -6.39 4.62
N VAL A 70 -20.86 -5.79 4.76
CA VAL A 70 -19.63 -6.13 4.03
C VAL A 70 -18.55 -6.53 5.02
N ARG A 71 -17.93 -7.69 4.77
CA ARG A 71 -16.79 -8.15 5.56
C ARG A 71 -15.51 -7.88 4.77
N VAL A 72 -14.64 -7.07 5.34
CA VAL A 72 -13.32 -6.81 4.78
C VAL A 72 -12.29 -7.58 5.59
N GLU A 73 -11.48 -8.36 4.89
CA GLU A 73 -10.38 -9.12 5.49
C GLU A 73 -9.05 -8.66 4.87
N VAL A 74 -8.14 -8.23 5.73
CA VAL A 74 -6.76 -7.94 5.39
C VAL A 74 -5.92 -9.07 5.94
N ARG A 75 -5.07 -9.67 5.09
CA ARG A 75 -4.08 -10.67 5.51
C ARG A 75 -2.69 -10.18 5.17
N ALA A 76 -1.79 -10.38 6.12
CA ALA A 76 -0.36 -10.22 5.92
C ALA A 76 0.18 -11.42 5.15
N GLY A 77 1.28 -11.20 4.43
CA GLY A 77 2.05 -12.27 3.83
C GLY A 77 2.98 -12.94 4.85
N ARG A 78 4.24 -13.15 4.47
CA ARG A 78 5.25 -13.77 5.35
C ARG A 78 5.74 -12.83 6.46
N LEU A 79 5.75 -11.53 6.21
CA LEU A 79 6.10 -10.52 7.20
C LEU A 79 4.84 -9.85 7.77
N PRO A 80 4.89 -9.38 9.03
CA PRO A 80 3.83 -8.56 9.59
C PRO A 80 3.62 -7.30 8.75
N LEU A 81 2.38 -6.83 8.66
CA LEU A 81 2.05 -5.65 7.88
C LEU A 81 2.71 -4.40 8.50
N PRO A 82 3.36 -3.54 7.69
CA PRO A 82 3.75 -2.22 8.13
C PRO A 82 2.51 -1.37 8.41
N PRO A 83 2.64 -0.28 9.19
CA PRO A 83 1.52 0.62 9.46
C PRO A 83 0.95 1.18 8.15
N GLY A 84 -0.37 1.37 8.11
CA GLY A 84 -1.03 1.84 6.91
C GLY A 84 -2.51 2.09 7.11
N PHE A 85 -3.25 2.14 6.00
CA PHE A 85 -4.68 2.34 5.99
C PHE A 85 -5.33 1.44 4.95
N VAL A 86 -6.52 0.95 5.27
CA VAL A 86 -7.38 0.25 4.33
C VAL A 86 -8.36 1.26 3.75
N ARG A 87 -8.31 1.44 2.44
CA ARG A 87 -9.27 2.27 1.71
C ARG A 87 -10.34 1.36 1.12
N GLU A 88 -11.47 1.30 1.82
CA GLU A 88 -12.72 0.68 1.35
C GLU A 88 -13.67 1.79 0.90
N PRO A 89 -14.15 1.78 -0.36
CA PRO A 89 -15.08 2.80 -0.88
C PRO A 89 -16.40 2.96 -0.10
N LEU A 90 -16.80 1.94 0.67
CA LEU A 90 -18.00 1.95 1.50
C LEU A 90 -17.79 2.60 2.87
N LEU A 91 -16.54 2.84 3.27
CA LEU A 91 -16.21 3.56 4.50
C LEU A 91 -16.07 5.07 4.20
N PRO A 92 -16.62 5.95 5.04
CA PRO A 92 -16.42 7.39 4.90
C PRO A 92 -14.97 7.80 5.19
N GLU A 93 -14.31 7.11 6.12
CA GLU A 93 -12.90 7.34 6.47
C GLU A 93 -12.05 6.07 6.31
N PRO A 94 -10.78 6.18 5.87
CA PRO A 94 -9.88 5.04 5.78
C PRO A 94 -9.69 4.34 7.14
N ALA A 95 -9.88 3.03 7.19
CA ALA A 95 -9.68 2.28 8.42
C ALA A 95 -8.17 2.14 8.72
N PRO A 96 -7.69 2.55 9.92
CA PRO A 96 -6.28 2.43 10.27
C PRO A 96 -5.87 0.96 10.39
N LEU A 97 -4.70 0.63 9.83
CA LEU A 97 -4.07 -0.67 9.96
C LEU A 97 -2.91 -0.57 10.96
N PRO A 98 -3.10 -1.00 12.21
CA PRO A 98 -2.01 -1.00 13.19
C PRO A 98 -0.89 -1.96 12.77
N ALA A 99 0.35 -1.51 12.96
CA ALA A 99 1.54 -2.28 12.63
C ALA A 99 1.60 -3.60 13.39
N GLY A 100 2.26 -4.62 12.82
CA GLY A 100 2.52 -5.88 13.51
C GLY A 100 1.39 -6.90 13.44
N ARG A 101 0.18 -6.51 13.04
CA ARG A 101 -0.95 -7.44 12.85
C ARG A 101 -0.73 -8.29 11.58
N ARG A 102 -0.98 -9.60 11.71
CA ARG A 102 -1.00 -10.53 10.57
C ARG A 102 -2.35 -10.64 9.88
N SER A 103 -3.43 -10.27 10.56
CA SER A 103 -4.76 -10.21 9.99
C SER A 103 -5.58 -9.13 10.68
N LEU A 104 -6.39 -8.43 9.90
CA LEU A 104 -7.42 -7.53 10.38
C LEU A 104 -8.74 -7.91 9.70
N LYS A 105 -9.79 -8.07 10.49
CA LYS A 105 -11.15 -8.31 10.02
C LYS A 105 -12.04 -7.24 10.60
N PHE A 106 -12.80 -6.57 9.74
CA PHE A 106 -13.83 -5.64 10.18
C PHE A 106 -15.06 -5.74 9.31
N ARG A 107 -16.18 -5.31 9.88
CA ARG A 107 -17.48 -5.28 9.24
C ARG A 107 -17.83 -3.83 8.95
N VAL A 108 -18.32 -3.58 7.75
CA VAL A 108 -18.83 -2.29 7.30
C VAL A 108 -20.29 -2.49 6.93
N ASP A 109 -21.17 -1.69 7.49
CA ASP A 109 -22.58 -1.65 7.11
C ASP A 109 -22.80 -0.39 6.28
N ALA A 110 -23.17 -0.56 5.01
CA ALA A 110 -23.40 0.54 4.09
C ALA A 110 -24.82 0.47 3.52
N SER A 111 -25.55 1.57 3.55
CA SER A 111 -26.88 1.69 2.94
C SER A 111 -26.81 2.43 1.60
N PHE A 112 -27.76 2.14 0.72
CA PHE A 112 -27.89 2.82 -0.57
C PHE A 112 -29.25 3.53 -0.62
N GLU A 113 -29.22 4.86 -0.67
CA GLU A 113 -30.44 5.70 -0.69
C GLU A 113 -31.07 5.87 -2.07
N ARG A 114 -30.51 5.27 -3.12
CA ARG A 114 -31.05 5.42 -4.47
C ARG A 114 -30.89 4.13 -5.26
N ARG A 115 -31.99 3.65 -5.84
CA ARG A 115 -32.03 2.48 -6.70
C ARG A 115 -31.09 2.63 -7.91
N GLY A 116 -30.42 1.53 -8.27
CA GLY A 116 -29.62 1.43 -9.50
C GLY A 116 -28.45 0.46 -9.34
N ARG A 117 -27.82 0.10 -10.48
CA ARG A 117 -26.58 -0.68 -10.45
C ARG A 117 -25.43 0.22 -10.00
N ARG A 118 -24.72 -0.16 -8.95
CA ARG A 118 -23.47 0.48 -8.53
C ARG A 118 -22.30 -0.47 -8.68
N MET A 119 -21.22 0.01 -9.28
CA MET A 119 -19.96 -0.72 -9.33
C MET A 119 -19.12 -0.32 -8.12
N LEU A 120 -18.84 -1.28 -7.24
CA LEU A 120 -18.02 -1.06 -6.06
C LEU A 120 -16.55 -1.24 -6.44
N ALA A 121 -15.76 -0.16 -6.36
CA ALA A 121 -14.32 -0.24 -6.57
C ALA A 121 -13.68 -1.28 -5.62
N PRO A 122 -12.59 -1.95 -6.05
CA PRO A 122 -11.92 -2.93 -5.21
C PRO A 122 -11.32 -2.25 -3.98
N PRO A 123 -11.29 -2.94 -2.82
CA PRO A 123 -10.58 -2.43 -1.66
C PRO A 123 -9.09 -2.29 -1.96
N SER A 124 -8.45 -1.28 -1.38
CA SER A 124 -7.01 -1.04 -1.57
C SER A 124 -6.28 -0.90 -0.24
N LEU A 125 -5.08 -1.46 -0.18
CA LEU A 125 -4.18 -1.37 0.95
C LEU A 125 -3.17 -0.24 0.68
N VAL A 126 -3.13 0.75 1.55
CA VAL A 126 -2.16 1.84 1.47
C VAL A 126 -1.17 1.68 2.61
N LEU A 127 0.04 1.22 2.28
CA LEU A 127 1.15 1.09 3.22
C LEU A 127 1.92 2.42 3.28
N ARG A 128 2.38 2.81 4.47
CA ARG A 128 3.08 4.07 4.69
C ARG A 128 4.44 3.87 5.34
#